data_AF-A0A6B3HH55-F1
#
_entry.id   AF-A0A6B3HH55-F1
#
_cell.length_a   1.000
_cell.length_b   1.000
_cell.length_c   1.000
_cell.angle_alpha   90.00
_cell.angle_beta   90.00
_cell.angle_gamma   90.00
#
_symmetry.space_group_name_H-M   'P 1'
#
loop_
_entity.id
_entity.type
_entity.pdbx_description
1 polymer ?
#
loop_
_entity_poly.entity_id
_entity_poly.type
_entity_poly.pdbx_seq_one_letter_code
_entity_poly.pdbx_strand_id
1 'polypeptide(L)' 'MEPRDDRSGASGEERAVVRPGRARDRDAEGRARNARPRDGLGRPLPYGAPGVPRAPEGVVRTAGASVDEAQELLRAGRP' A
#
# COMPACT_ATOMS: atom_id res chain seq x y z
N MET A 1 35.43 15.72 -46.83
CA MET A 1 35.10 14.38 -46.27
C MET A 1 34.74 14.61 -44.81
N GLU A 2 33.49 14.98 -44.54
CA GLU A 2 33.00 15.13 -43.16
C GLU A 2 32.65 13.75 -42.58
N PRO A 3 33.07 13.42 -41.35
CA PRO A 3 32.61 12.23 -40.68
C PRO A 3 31.18 12.43 -40.17
N ARG A 4 30.37 11.40 -40.38
CA ARG A 4 28.93 11.31 -40.09
C ARG A 4 28.67 11.06 -38.61
N ASP A 5 27.58 11.65 -38.13
CA ASP A 5 26.64 11.20 -37.10
C ASP A 5 27.14 10.22 -36.04
N ASP A 6 27.37 10.73 -34.83
CA ASP A 6 27.30 9.92 -33.61
C ASP A 6 25.95 10.15 -32.93
N ARG A 7 24.91 9.47 -33.43
CA ARG A 7 23.62 9.35 -32.74
C ARG A 7 23.81 8.43 -31.53
N SER A 8 24.39 8.98 -30.47
CA SER A 8 24.42 8.38 -29.14
C SER A 8 23.00 8.32 -28.57
N GLY A 9 22.55 7.09 -28.31
CA GLY A 9 21.19 6.76 -27.94
C GLY A 9 20.80 7.12 -26.51
N ALA A 10 19.49 7.35 -26.39
CA ALA A 10 18.66 7.02 -25.26
C ALA A 10 18.98 7.73 -23.92
N SER A 11 18.47 8.97 -23.81
CA SER A 11 17.54 9.38 -22.74
C SER A 11 17.72 8.66 -21.39
N GLY A 12 18.83 8.95 -20.72
CA GLY A 12 18.94 8.83 -19.27
C GLY A 12 18.30 10.06 -18.64
N GLU A 13 17.61 9.85 -17.52
CA GLU A 13 16.92 10.86 -16.72
C GLU A 13 15.50 11.26 -17.18
N GLU A 14 14.64 10.26 -17.42
CA GLU A 14 13.29 10.41 -16.86
C GLU A 14 13.45 10.37 -15.33
N ARG A 15 13.75 11.53 -14.72
CA ARG A 15 13.58 11.72 -13.27
C ARG A 15 12.13 11.38 -13.00
N ALA A 16 11.90 10.16 -12.52
CA ALA A 16 10.57 9.68 -12.17
C ALA A 16 9.98 10.72 -11.22
N VAL A 17 9.10 11.57 -11.74
CA VAL A 17 8.36 12.55 -10.95
C VAL A 17 7.59 11.70 -9.96
N VAL A 18 8.06 11.65 -8.71
CA VAL A 18 7.34 11.04 -7.62
C VAL A 18 6.08 11.88 -7.49
N ARG A 19 5.00 11.43 -8.12
CA ARG A 19 3.68 12.00 -7.92
C ARG A 19 3.48 12.05 -6.39
N PRO A 20 3.23 13.21 -5.78
CA PRO A 20 3.03 13.30 -4.35
C PRO A 20 1.83 12.41 -4.00
N GLY A 21 2.11 11.23 -3.40
CA GLY A 21 1.18 10.11 -3.27
C GLY A 21 1.70 8.73 -3.72
N ARG A 22 2.88 8.64 -4.37
CA ARG A 22 3.41 7.38 -4.93
C ARG A 22 4.56 6.73 -4.13
N ALA A 23 5.11 7.40 -3.12
CA ALA A 23 6.08 6.76 -2.23
C ALA A 23 5.35 5.78 -1.31
N ARG A 24 5.48 4.47 -1.57
CA ARG A 24 5.01 3.44 -0.65
C ARG A 24 5.76 3.55 0.67
N ASP A 25 5.03 3.39 1.76
CA ASP A 25 5.62 3.33 3.09
C ASP A 25 6.58 2.13 3.15
N ARG A 26 7.77 2.32 3.73
CA ARG A 26 8.82 1.32 3.80
C ARG A 26 9.47 1.31 5.18
N ASP A 27 9.91 0.13 5.62
CA ASP A 27 10.74 0.00 6.82
C ASP A 27 12.18 0.46 6.58
N ALA A 28 13.00 0.45 7.65
CA ALA A 28 14.40 0.83 7.58
C ALA A 28 15.25 -0.12 6.70
N GLU A 29 14.76 -1.34 6.47
CA GLU A 29 15.34 -2.31 5.56
C GLU A 29 14.77 -2.22 4.12
N GLY A 30 13.89 -1.22 3.86
CA GLY A 30 13.29 -0.97 2.55
C GLY A 30 12.09 -1.86 2.20
N ARG A 31 11.58 -2.69 3.11
CA ARG A 31 10.40 -3.53 2.88
C ARG A 31 9.13 -2.70 2.93
N ALA A 32 8.18 -3.01 2.05
CA ALA A 32 6.91 -2.30 2.00
C ALA A 32 6.13 -2.45 3.31
N ARG A 33 5.66 -1.32 3.84
CA ARG A 33 4.74 -1.24 4.97
C ARG A 33 3.36 -0.79 4.50
N ASN A 34 2.33 -1.25 5.18
CA ASN A 34 0.96 -0.77 5.03
C ASN A 34 0.60 0.09 6.25
N ALA A 35 1.38 1.14 6.52
CA ALA A 35 1.18 1.99 7.70
C ALA A 35 0.26 3.19 7.46
N ARG A 36 -0.25 3.36 6.23
CA ARG A 36 -1.24 4.41 5.94
C ARG A 36 -2.53 4.14 6.73
N PRO A 37 -3.04 5.09 7.52
CA PRO A 37 -4.29 4.93 8.26
C PRO A 37 -5.47 4.62 7.32
N ARG A 38 -6.41 3.81 7.79
CA ARG A 38 -7.61 3.40 7.02
C ARG A 38 -8.86 3.57 7.85
N ASP A 39 -9.99 3.78 7.18
CA ASP A 39 -11.30 3.71 7.81
C ASP A 39 -11.74 2.25 8.02
N GLY A 40 -12.94 2.06 8.58
CA GLY A 40 -13.50 0.73 8.83
C GLY A 40 -13.80 -0.10 7.57
N LEU A 41 -13.78 0.50 6.38
CA LEU A 41 -13.96 -0.16 5.09
C LEU A 41 -12.61 -0.38 4.37
N GLY A 42 -11.49 -0.07 5.03
CA GLY A 42 -10.16 -0.19 4.46
C GLY A 42 -9.78 0.92 3.47
N ARG A 43 -10.59 1.98 3.31
CA ARG A 43 -10.23 3.12 2.45
C ARG A 43 -9.15 3.94 3.12
N PRO A 44 -8.13 4.39 2.37
CA PRO A 44 -6.98 5.05 2.96
C PRO A 44 -7.29 6.51 3.33
N LEU A 45 -6.92 6.89 4.54
CA LEU A 45 -7.10 8.21 5.11
C LEU A 45 -5.85 9.09 4.92
N PRO A 46 -5.95 10.41 5.13
CA PRO A 46 -4.78 11.28 5.27
C PRO A 46 -3.87 10.82 6.41
N TYR A 47 -2.57 11.07 6.28
CA TYR A 47 -1.65 10.87 7.41
C TYR A 47 -2.03 11.78 8.57
N GLY A 48 -1.84 11.30 9.81
CA GLY A 48 -2.23 12.02 11.03
C GLY A 48 -3.71 11.91 11.40
N ALA A 49 -4.57 11.43 10.49
CA ALA A 49 -5.95 11.10 10.83
C ALA A 49 -6.01 9.82 11.69
N PRO A 50 -6.91 9.76 12.70
CA PRO A 50 -7.14 8.53 13.45
C PRO A 50 -7.78 7.48 12.52
N GLY A 51 -7.06 6.38 12.28
CA GLY A 51 -7.58 5.23 11.56
C GLY A 51 -8.19 4.19 12.49
N VAL A 52 -8.88 3.21 11.91
CA VAL A 52 -9.33 2.02 12.66
C VAL A 52 -8.15 1.06 12.87
N PRO A 53 -7.94 0.52 14.08
CA PRO A 53 -6.94 -0.50 14.31
C PRO A 53 -7.12 -1.70 13.38
N ARG A 54 -6.02 -2.23 12.86
CA ARG A 54 -6.08 -3.42 12.00
C ARG A 54 -6.51 -4.64 12.81
N ALA A 55 -7.16 -5.58 12.12
CA ALA A 55 -7.42 -6.89 12.69
C ALA A 55 -6.10 -7.56 13.10
N PRO A 56 -6.09 -8.33 14.19
CA PRO A 56 -4.91 -9.08 14.59
C PRO A 56 -4.58 -10.14 13.54
N GLU A 57 -3.33 -10.15 13.11
CA GLU A 57 -2.81 -11.14 12.16
C GLU A 57 -2.40 -12.43 12.90
N GLY A 58 -2.41 -13.57 12.21
CA GLY A 58 -1.88 -14.84 12.75
C GLY A 58 -2.73 -15.51 13.84
N VAL A 59 -3.97 -15.05 14.03
CA VAL A 59 -4.91 -15.70 14.96
C VAL A 59 -5.41 -17.00 14.33
N VAL A 60 -5.05 -18.13 14.93
CA VAL A 60 -5.52 -19.46 14.50
C VAL A 60 -6.94 -19.66 15.04
N ARG A 61 -7.89 -19.89 14.14
CA ARG A 61 -9.28 -20.21 14.45
C ARG A 61 -9.68 -21.49 13.71
N THR A 62 -10.69 -22.18 14.23
CA THR A 62 -11.34 -23.26 13.46
C THR A 62 -12.09 -22.66 12.26
N ALA A 63 -12.45 -23.48 11.28
CA ALA A 63 -13.24 -23.03 10.14
C ALA A 63 -14.57 -22.38 10.58
N GLY A 64 -15.30 -23.02 11.52
CA GLY A 64 -16.57 -22.49 12.04
C GLY A 64 -16.39 -21.13 12.73
N ALA A 65 -15.44 -21.03 13.65
CA ALA A 65 -15.17 -19.77 14.37
C ALA A 65 -14.71 -18.64 13.42
N SER A 66 -14.07 -18.97 12.30
CA SER A 66 -13.68 -17.98 11.30
C SER A 66 -14.89 -17.44 10.54
N VAL A 67 -15.85 -18.30 10.22
CA VAL A 67 -17.11 -17.90 9.57
C VAL A 67 -17.96 -17.06 10.52
N ASP A 68 -18.10 -17.47 11.78
CA ASP A 68 -18.88 -16.73 12.77
C ASP A 68 -18.35 -15.30 12.96
N GLU A 69 -17.03 -15.16 13.13
CA GLU A 69 -16.37 -13.84 13.21
C GLU A 69 -16.65 -12.99 11.95
N ALA A 70 -16.53 -13.58 10.76
CA ALA A 70 -16.78 -12.87 9.52
C ALA A 70 -18.24 -12.38 9.44
N GLN A 71 -19.20 -13.20 9.87
CA GLN A 71 -20.61 -12.81 9.89
C GLN A 71 -20.89 -11.67 10.87
N GLU A 72 -20.28 -11.69 12.06
CA GLU A 72 -20.39 -10.59 13.03
C GLU A 72 -19.80 -9.28 12.48
N LEU A 73 -18.63 -9.36 11.84
CA LEU A 73 -18.00 -8.20 11.20
C LEU A 73 -18.90 -7.61 10.10
N LEU A 74 -19.51 -8.46 9.27
CA LEU A 74 -20.44 -8.03 8.23
C LEU A 74 -21.69 -7.38 8.82
N ARG A 75 -22.29 -7.96 9.86
CA ARG A 75 -23.44 -7.37 10.57
C ARG A 75 -23.10 -6.01 11.19
N ALA A 76 -21.87 -5.85 11.67
CA ALA A 76 -21.36 -4.59 12.19
C ALA A 76 -20.99 -3.57 11.11
N GLY A 77 -21.19 -3.86 9.81
CA GLY A 77 -20.85 -2.97 8.71
C GLY A 77 -19.35 -2.84 8.46
N ARG A 78 -18.56 -3.86 8.84
CA ARG A 78 -17.10 -3.94 8.69
C ARG A 78 -16.71 -5.13 7.78
N PRO A 79 -17.05 -5.07 6.48
CA PRO A 79 -16.69 -6.09 5.51
C PRO A 79 -15.19 -6.17 5.22
#